data_AF-A0A1T4YAQ3-F1
#
_entry.id   AF-A0A1T4YAQ3-F1
#
_cell.length_a   1.000
_cell.length_b   1.000
_cell.length_c   1.000
_cell.angle_alpha   90.00
_cell.angle_beta   90.00
_cell.angle_gamma   90.00
#
_symmetry.space_group_name_H-M   'P 1'
#
loop_
_entity.id
_entity.type
_entity.pdbx_description
1 polymer ?
#
loop_
_entity_poly.entity_id
_entity_poly.type
_entity_poly.pdbx_seq_one_letter_code
_entity_poly.pdbx_strand_id
1 'polypeptide(L)'
;MRQSTYIHASQKTDVITRWRGMGAVLAIAFYSLFFAAHQQFRDSPIYVRDGLLFGAESQTVFQDLTTTRTGNHRQIGPEHSVFTLLHQGPTQALIHGWQWLGQDLNQAKKYSVALLTCLAGALTVVMVYHSLLWSGVVSLRAVMISVICGASTCLFVTAPLPEVWVFAGLGLAALMAVTARGALAPWWLHGLVSIYAIGCFVGNVLPALLMALARCAYDSSQQQRFIVRPLLVVLVAITVSFGLANLQRVIYPQSTPLPTRLTDWKIRSEPWISTRENAGLVSREVFLANIVAPRVVSTEADNGLGNRRRVVLAGAAWPKLNFQNGIMAGWLLLLALAFAGLVWRAQMDPFTLGIVSILVWCLAALPWYGDLDRLLVQACLWTPAVVIAVGLGLERSLEHWPRAKLPITFLLVAFVCTQITRNWMFLQEVVAQLKSKVG
;
A
#
# COMPACT_ATOMS: atom_id res chain seq x y z
N MET A 1 -38.20 -12.55 -13.21
CA MET A 1 -38.00 -11.42 -12.27
C MET A 1 -37.59 -11.98 -10.92
N ARG A 2 -36.30 -11.96 -10.58
CA ARG A 2 -35.82 -12.45 -9.26
C ARG A 2 -35.94 -11.30 -8.26
N GLN A 3 -36.76 -11.50 -7.22
CA GLN A 3 -36.91 -10.58 -6.11
C GLN A 3 -35.56 -10.38 -5.42
N SER A 4 -35.01 -9.17 -5.58
CA SER A 4 -33.97 -8.61 -4.73
C SER A 4 -34.58 -8.38 -3.34
N THR A 5 -34.38 -9.33 -2.43
CA THR A 5 -34.73 -9.15 -1.01
C THR A 5 -33.81 -8.09 -0.42
N TYR A 6 -34.36 -6.88 -0.36
CA TYR A 6 -33.79 -5.69 0.30
C TYR A 6 -33.61 -5.95 1.80
N ILE A 7 -32.36 -6.08 2.25
CA ILE A 7 -31.98 -6.14 3.67
C ILE A 7 -31.39 -4.76 4.02
N HIS A 8 -32.20 -3.83 4.54
CA HIS A 8 -31.69 -2.50 4.92
C HIS A 8 -31.96 -2.06 6.36
N ALA A 9 -32.77 -2.79 7.13
CA ALA A 9 -33.04 -2.42 8.53
C ALA A 9 -32.15 -3.17 9.55
N SER A 10 -31.90 -4.48 9.40
CA SER A 10 -31.09 -5.24 10.37
C SER A 10 -29.57 -5.08 10.19
N GLN A 11 -29.12 -4.71 8.99
CA GLN A 11 -27.69 -4.51 8.71
C GLN A 11 -27.08 -3.35 9.50
N LYS A 12 -27.80 -2.27 9.81
CA LYS A 12 -27.21 -1.11 10.51
C LYS A 12 -26.71 -1.45 11.92
N THR A 13 -27.51 -2.20 12.68
CA THR A 13 -27.16 -2.64 14.06
C THR A 13 -26.11 -3.74 14.06
N ASP A 14 -26.21 -4.72 13.15
CA ASP A 14 -25.21 -5.80 13.01
C ASP A 14 -23.86 -5.32 12.45
N VAL A 15 -23.88 -4.28 11.62
CA VAL A 15 -22.67 -3.61 11.15
C VAL A 15 -21.98 -3.01 12.38
N ILE A 16 -22.63 -2.12 13.13
CA ILE A 16 -22.03 -1.40 14.28
C ILE A 16 -21.44 -2.35 15.34
N THR A 17 -22.02 -3.53 15.56
CA THR A 17 -21.45 -4.54 16.47
C THR A 17 -20.23 -5.26 15.90
N ARG A 18 -20.18 -5.53 14.58
CA ARG A 18 -18.99 -6.06 13.87
C ARG A 18 -17.79 -5.09 13.84
N TRP A 19 -18.02 -3.80 14.08
CA TRP A 19 -16.98 -2.75 14.08
C TRP A 19 -16.10 -2.71 15.34
N ARG A 20 -16.52 -3.31 16.46
CA ARG A 20 -15.87 -3.07 17.75
C ARG A 20 -14.61 -3.92 17.93
N GLY A 21 -13.46 -3.24 17.94
CA GLY A 21 -12.20 -3.74 18.49
C GLY A 21 -11.18 -4.24 17.47
N MET A 22 -11.58 -5.09 16.52
CA MET A 22 -10.60 -5.80 15.69
C MET A 22 -9.75 -4.89 14.79
N GLY A 23 -10.33 -3.81 14.26
CA GLY A 23 -9.54 -2.80 13.52
C GLY A 23 -8.46 -2.15 14.40
N ALA A 24 -8.78 -1.85 15.66
CA ALA A 24 -7.81 -1.30 16.61
C ALA A 24 -6.76 -2.34 17.02
N VAL A 25 -7.15 -3.60 17.21
CA VAL A 25 -6.21 -4.70 17.47
C VAL A 25 -5.24 -4.87 16.31
N LEU A 26 -5.73 -4.89 15.07
CA LEU A 26 -4.89 -4.94 13.87
C LEU A 26 -3.96 -3.73 13.79
N ALA A 27 -4.46 -2.53 14.07
CA ALA A 27 -3.66 -1.31 14.07
C ALA A 27 -2.50 -1.42 15.08
N ILE A 28 -2.79 -1.77 16.33
CA ILE A 28 -1.79 -1.89 17.40
C ILE A 28 -0.80 -3.01 17.07
N ALA A 29 -1.28 -4.20 16.69
CA ALA A 29 -0.43 -5.36 16.42
C ALA A 29 0.56 -5.08 15.28
N PHE A 30 0.08 -4.54 14.15
CA PHE A 30 0.95 -4.25 13.01
C PHE A 30 1.82 -3.01 13.24
N TYR A 31 1.31 -1.99 13.93
CA TYR A 31 2.16 -0.87 14.36
C TYR A 31 3.34 -1.37 15.21
N SER A 32 3.07 -2.18 16.24
CA SER A 32 4.11 -2.74 17.10
C SER A 32 5.09 -3.61 16.32
N LEU A 33 4.60 -4.41 15.37
CA LEU A 33 5.44 -5.27 14.53
C LEU A 33 6.35 -4.45 13.60
N PHE A 34 5.81 -3.46 12.90
CA PHE A 34 6.58 -2.58 12.02
C PHE A 34 7.56 -1.71 12.82
N PHE A 35 7.16 -1.24 13.99
CA PHE A 35 8.05 -0.46 14.85
C PHE A 35 9.18 -1.33 15.42
N ALA A 36 8.91 -2.59 15.78
CA ALA A 36 9.94 -3.55 16.17
C ALA A 36 10.91 -3.85 15.01
N ALA A 37 10.40 -3.96 13.78
CA ALA A 37 11.23 -4.07 12.58
C ALA A 37 12.10 -2.80 12.38
N HIS A 38 11.54 -1.61 12.61
CA HIS A 38 12.29 -0.35 12.55
C HIS A 38 13.46 -0.33 13.54
N GLN A 39 13.25 -0.82 14.77
CA GLN A 39 14.33 -0.89 15.77
C GLN A 39 15.52 -1.72 15.28
N GLN A 40 15.30 -2.75 14.47
CA GLN A 40 16.41 -3.52 13.88
C GLN A 40 17.22 -2.70 12.87
N PHE A 41 16.54 -1.83 12.11
CA PHE A 41 17.09 -0.98 11.08
C PHE A 41 17.71 0.33 11.60
N ARG A 42 17.36 0.77 12.80
CA ARG A 42 17.78 2.06 13.38
C ARG A 42 19.28 2.33 13.34
N ASP A 43 20.08 1.29 13.53
CA ASP A 43 21.56 1.33 13.54
C ASP A 43 22.18 0.98 12.19
N SER A 44 21.37 0.77 11.16
CA SER A 44 21.83 0.48 9.81
C SER A 44 22.02 1.80 9.02
N PRO A 45 22.83 1.79 7.94
CA PRO A 45 23.15 2.99 7.17
C PRO A 45 21.98 3.57 6.34
N ILE A 46 20.78 3.00 6.42
CA ILE A 46 19.60 3.42 5.64
C ILE A 46 19.17 4.88 5.85
N TYR A 47 19.50 5.48 6.99
CA TYR A 47 19.19 6.89 7.30
C TYR A 47 20.24 7.86 6.75
N VAL A 48 21.34 7.33 6.22
CA VAL A 48 22.52 8.09 5.79
C VAL A 48 22.72 7.98 4.28
N ARG A 49 22.11 6.99 3.61
CA ARG A 49 22.22 6.82 2.17
C ARG A 49 21.00 6.14 1.55
N ASP A 50 20.58 6.65 0.40
CA ASP A 50 19.54 6.07 -0.45
C ASP A 50 20.04 4.84 -1.23
N GLY A 51 19.11 4.03 -1.72
CA GLY A 51 19.38 2.92 -2.64
C GLY A 51 19.98 1.68 -2.00
N LEU A 52 20.15 1.66 -0.67
CA LEU A 52 20.75 0.53 0.05
C LEU A 52 19.83 -0.70 0.12
N LEU A 53 18.51 -0.48 0.13
CA LEU A 53 17.50 -1.53 0.30
C LEU A 53 16.42 -1.36 -0.77
N PHE A 54 16.45 -2.22 -1.80
CA PHE A 54 15.48 -2.20 -2.91
C PHE A 54 15.29 -0.81 -3.55
N GLY A 55 16.39 -0.08 -3.73
CA GLY A 55 16.35 1.25 -4.35
C GLY A 55 15.61 2.32 -3.54
N ALA A 56 15.24 2.06 -2.28
CA ALA A 56 14.48 2.97 -1.42
C ALA A 56 15.17 4.32 -1.18
N GLU A 57 14.39 5.38 -1.06
CA GLU A 57 14.87 6.77 -0.90
C GLU A 57 14.81 7.20 0.58
N SER A 58 15.28 6.32 1.46
CA SER A 58 15.13 6.47 2.91
C SER A 58 15.83 7.68 3.51
N GLN A 59 17.01 8.06 3.04
CA GLN A 59 17.68 9.27 3.50
C GLN A 59 16.96 10.51 2.98
N THR A 60 16.63 10.54 1.69
CA THR A 60 15.92 11.66 1.05
C THR A 60 14.62 11.97 1.78
N VAL A 61 13.77 10.96 2.00
CA VAL A 61 12.48 11.13 2.70
C VAL A 61 12.69 11.51 4.16
N PHE A 62 13.68 10.92 4.83
CA PHE A 62 14.01 11.28 6.22
C PHE A 62 14.44 12.75 6.33
N GLN A 63 15.26 13.25 5.42
CA GLN A 63 15.69 14.65 5.42
C GLN A 63 14.51 15.58 5.15
N ASP A 64 13.66 15.27 4.18
CA ASP A 64 12.51 16.10 3.84
C ASP A 64 11.55 16.31 5.04
N LEU A 65 11.30 15.24 5.79
CA LEU A 65 10.40 15.27 6.95
C LEU A 65 11.02 15.90 8.20
N THR A 66 12.34 15.89 8.34
CA THR A 66 13.02 16.27 9.60
C THR A 66 13.80 17.59 9.51
N THR A 67 14.10 18.08 8.31
CA THR A 67 14.75 19.38 8.11
C THR A 67 13.78 20.53 8.34
N THR A 68 14.34 21.73 8.51
CA THR A 68 13.54 22.94 8.69
C THR A 68 12.82 23.30 7.39
N ARG A 69 11.78 24.13 7.49
CA ARG A 69 10.98 24.62 6.35
C ARG A 69 11.78 25.23 5.20
N THR A 70 12.95 25.80 5.47
CA THR A 70 13.86 26.40 4.48
C THR A 70 14.94 25.44 3.97
N GLY A 71 14.92 24.18 4.43
CA GLY A 71 15.82 23.12 4.01
C GLY A 71 15.65 22.74 2.54
N ASN A 72 16.49 21.83 2.06
CA ASN A 72 16.41 21.33 0.70
C ASN A 72 15.33 20.25 0.58
N HIS A 73 14.21 20.61 -0.06
CA HIS A 73 13.04 19.74 -0.29
C HIS A 73 12.90 19.33 -1.78
N ARG A 74 13.97 19.41 -2.57
CA ARG A 74 13.95 19.13 -4.03
C ARG A 74 14.11 17.65 -4.38
N GLN A 75 14.45 16.83 -3.40
CA GLN A 75 14.83 15.43 -3.66
C GLN A 75 13.62 14.52 -3.80
N ILE A 76 12.47 14.89 -3.20
CA ILE A 76 11.20 14.22 -3.47
C ILE A 76 10.67 14.69 -4.83
N GLY A 77 10.36 13.73 -5.69
CA GLY A 77 9.88 13.99 -7.05
C GLY A 77 8.52 14.70 -7.09
N PRO A 78 8.22 15.38 -8.22
CA PRO A 78 6.97 16.13 -8.40
C PRO A 78 5.70 15.25 -8.34
N GLU A 79 5.83 13.94 -8.51
CA GLU A 79 4.76 12.96 -8.38
C GLU A 79 4.22 12.84 -6.95
N HIS A 80 5.00 13.22 -5.94
CA HIS A 80 4.61 13.26 -4.52
C HIS A 80 4.32 14.71 -4.08
N SER A 81 3.57 15.42 -4.93
CA SER A 81 3.43 16.89 -4.94
C SER A 81 2.97 17.59 -3.65
N VAL A 82 2.31 16.89 -2.73
CA VAL A 82 1.80 17.44 -1.45
C VAL A 82 2.39 16.71 -0.24
N PHE A 83 3.39 15.84 -0.46
CA PHE A 83 3.92 14.95 0.56
C PHE A 83 4.52 15.72 1.76
N THR A 84 5.41 16.67 1.51
CA THR A 84 6.08 17.46 2.55
C THR A 84 5.06 18.26 3.36
N LEU A 85 4.09 18.88 2.68
CA LEU A 85 3.04 19.68 3.33
C LEU A 85 2.19 18.85 4.29
N LEU A 86 1.85 17.61 3.90
CA LEU A 86 1.00 16.73 4.71
C LEU A 86 1.73 16.13 5.91
N HIS A 87 3.02 15.81 5.77
CA HIS A 87 3.71 14.93 6.71
C HIS A 87 4.80 15.61 7.54
N GLN A 88 5.39 16.73 7.08
CA GLN A 88 6.44 17.39 7.84
C GLN A 88 5.91 17.99 9.15
N GLY A 89 4.77 18.71 9.12
CA GLY A 89 4.15 19.29 10.32
C GLY A 89 3.90 18.25 11.42
N PRO A 90 3.19 17.13 11.12
CA PRO A 90 3.06 16.01 12.05
C PRO A 90 4.40 15.45 12.53
N THR A 91 5.39 15.30 11.64
CA THR A 91 6.72 14.80 12.01
C THR A 91 7.40 15.72 13.02
N GLN A 92 7.37 17.03 12.83
CA GLN A 92 7.98 18.01 13.75
C GLN A 92 7.29 17.98 15.12
N ALA A 93 5.96 17.89 15.16
CA ALA A 93 5.23 17.73 16.42
C ALA A 93 5.65 16.45 17.17
N LEU A 94 5.84 15.34 16.46
CA LEU A 94 6.34 14.10 17.05
C LEU A 94 7.79 14.23 17.55
N ILE A 95 8.66 14.94 16.80
CA ILE A 95 10.06 15.19 17.23
C ILE A 95 10.06 15.92 18.57
N HIS A 96 9.29 16.99 18.68
CA HIS A 96 9.15 17.73 19.94
C HIS A 96 8.60 16.85 21.07
N GLY A 97 7.63 15.99 20.78
CA GLY A 97 7.11 15.01 21.73
C GLY A 97 8.19 14.05 22.26
N TRP A 98 9.01 13.48 21.37
CA TRP A 98 10.11 12.60 21.78
C TRP A 98 11.23 13.33 22.53
N GLN A 99 11.54 14.57 22.16
CA GLN A 99 12.50 15.39 22.91
C GLN A 99 11.98 15.72 24.30
N TRP A 100 10.69 16.02 24.44
CA TRP A 100 10.05 16.24 25.74
C TRP A 100 10.09 14.98 26.62
N LEU A 101 10.04 13.79 26.00
CA LEU A 101 10.26 12.50 26.66
C LEU A 101 11.75 12.17 26.91
N GLY A 102 12.67 13.12 26.69
CA GLY A 102 14.10 12.99 27.01
C GLY A 102 14.95 12.28 25.96
N GLN A 103 14.46 12.10 24.73
CA GLN A 103 15.26 11.53 23.64
C GLN A 103 16.17 12.59 22.98
N ASP A 104 17.40 12.19 22.63
CA ASP A 104 18.30 13.00 21.83
C ASP A 104 17.67 13.38 20.49
N LEU A 105 18.00 14.57 19.96
CA LEU A 105 17.42 15.07 18.71
C LEU A 105 17.53 14.08 17.54
N ASN A 106 18.67 13.40 17.40
CA ASN A 106 18.87 12.41 16.33
C ASN A 106 17.97 11.19 16.51
N GLN A 107 17.73 10.76 17.75
CA GLN A 107 16.87 9.62 18.04
C GLN A 107 15.39 10.00 17.94
N ALA A 108 15.02 11.17 18.44
CA ALA A 108 13.69 11.74 18.29
C ALA A 108 13.30 11.82 16.81
N LYS A 109 14.19 12.31 15.92
CA LYS A 109 13.97 12.32 14.47
C LYS A 109 13.70 10.92 13.89
N LYS A 110 14.55 9.93 14.21
CA LYS A 110 14.38 8.55 13.73
C LYS A 110 13.04 7.95 14.20
N TYR A 111 12.72 8.10 15.49
CA TYR A 111 11.47 7.57 16.04
C TYR A 111 10.23 8.28 15.52
N SER A 112 10.26 9.59 15.29
CA SER A 112 9.13 10.32 14.71
C SER A 112 8.78 9.84 13.31
N VAL A 113 9.80 9.73 12.44
CA VAL A 113 9.60 9.26 11.06
C VAL A 113 9.16 7.79 11.05
N ALA A 114 9.75 6.97 11.91
CA ALA A 114 9.36 5.57 12.07
C ALA A 114 7.92 5.43 12.57
N LEU A 115 7.51 6.22 13.56
CA LEU A 115 6.14 6.21 14.07
C LEU A 115 5.15 6.54 12.95
N LEU A 116 5.43 7.58 12.17
CA LEU A 116 4.56 8.01 11.08
C LEU A 116 4.43 6.95 9.96
N THR A 117 5.54 6.36 9.54
CA THR A 117 5.59 5.33 8.48
C THR A 117 5.00 3.99 8.94
N CYS A 118 5.31 3.55 10.16
CA CYS A 118 4.72 2.35 10.77
C CYS A 118 3.21 2.51 10.95
N LEU A 119 2.76 3.70 11.37
CA LEU A 119 1.33 4.02 11.47
C LEU A 119 0.66 3.98 10.10
N ALA A 120 1.30 4.50 9.06
CA ALA A 120 0.76 4.44 7.70
C ALA A 120 0.61 3.00 7.20
N GLY A 121 1.62 2.15 7.44
CA GLY A 121 1.53 0.71 7.16
C GLY A 121 0.41 0.02 7.93
N ALA A 122 0.29 0.29 9.23
CA ALA A 122 -0.75 -0.29 10.07
C ALA A 122 -2.16 0.16 9.65
N LEU A 123 -2.34 1.45 9.34
CA LEU A 123 -3.60 1.98 8.83
C LEU A 123 -3.96 1.38 7.47
N THR A 124 -2.98 1.09 6.61
CA THR A 124 -3.23 0.40 5.33
C THR A 124 -3.90 -0.97 5.57
N VAL A 125 -3.42 -1.73 6.56
CA VAL A 125 -4.03 -3.01 6.96
C VAL A 125 -5.47 -2.83 7.43
N VAL A 126 -5.72 -1.80 8.24
CA VAL A 126 -7.07 -1.46 8.74
C VAL A 126 -8.00 -1.05 7.59
N MET A 127 -7.51 -0.30 6.61
CA MET A 127 -8.31 0.09 5.45
C MET A 127 -8.62 -1.12 4.56
N VAL A 128 -7.70 -2.06 4.39
CA VAL A 128 -7.97 -3.34 3.71
C VAL A 128 -9.04 -4.14 4.47
N TYR A 129 -8.94 -4.21 5.80
CA TYR A 129 -9.95 -4.88 6.64
C TYR A 129 -11.34 -4.28 6.46
N HIS A 130 -11.44 -2.96 6.52
CA HIS A 130 -12.71 -2.28 6.34
C HIS A 130 -13.25 -2.41 4.92
N SER A 131 -12.39 -2.38 3.90
CA SER A 131 -12.79 -2.63 2.51
C SER A 131 -13.47 -4.00 2.38
N LEU A 132 -12.83 -5.05 2.90
CA LEU A 132 -13.36 -6.41 2.85
C LEU A 132 -14.67 -6.57 3.66
N LEU A 133 -14.71 -6.02 4.88
CA LEU A 133 -15.92 -6.07 5.71
C LEU A 133 -17.12 -5.37 5.07
N TRP A 134 -16.92 -4.16 4.54
CA TRP A 134 -17.99 -3.39 3.91
C TRP A 134 -18.52 -4.07 2.65
N SER A 135 -17.65 -4.80 1.95
CA SER A 135 -18.02 -5.64 0.82
C SER A 135 -18.61 -7.00 1.23
N GLY A 136 -18.93 -7.23 2.50
CA GLY A 136 -19.65 -8.43 2.95
C GLY A 136 -18.79 -9.68 3.11
N VAL A 137 -17.46 -9.56 3.11
CA VAL A 137 -16.57 -10.68 3.46
C VAL A 137 -16.76 -11.03 4.93
N VAL A 138 -16.80 -12.34 5.25
CA VAL A 138 -16.96 -12.80 6.63
C VAL A 138 -15.81 -12.29 7.51
N SER A 139 -16.15 -11.77 8.70
CA SER A 139 -15.22 -11.08 9.60
C SER A 139 -13.91 -11.84 9.82
N LEU A 140 -13.96 -13.13 10.14
CA LEU A 140 -12.76 -13.94 10.36
C LEU A 140 -11.83 -13.98 9.13
N ARG A 141 -12.40 -14.12 7.92
CA ARG A 141 -11.62 -14.09 6.67
C ARG A 141 -11.13 -12.69 6.35
N ALA A 142 -11.93 -11.65 6.58
CA ALA A 142 -11.49 -10.27 6.44
C ALA A 142 -10.27 -10.00 7.33
N VAL A 143 -10.27 -10.47 8.59
CA VAL A 143 -9.11 -10.38 9.48
C VAL A 143 -7.90 -11.11 8.90
N MET A 144 -8.04 -12.40 8.54
CA MET A 144 -6.91 -13.18 8.01
C MET A 144 -6.30 -12.56 6.75
N ILE A 145 -7.14 -12.07 5.85
CA ILE A 145 -6.70 -11.49 4.57
C ILE A 145 -6.05 -10.13 4.78
N SER A 146 -6.56 -9.32 5.72
CA SER A 146 -5.86 -8.10 6.14
C SER A 146 -4.53 -8.39 6.81
N VAL A 147 -4.45 -9.46 7.60
CA VAL A 147 -3.18 -9.92 8.18
C VAL A 147 -2.21 -10.33 7.08
N ILE A 148 -2.66 -10.98 6.00
CA ILE A 148 -1.81 -11.26 4.81
C ILE A 148 -1.27 -9.98 4.18
N CYS A 149 -2.08 -8.91 4.11
CA CYS A 149 -1.62 -7.61 3.65
C CYS A 149 -0.51 -7.07 4.55
N GLY A 150 -0.74 -6.98 5.87
CA GLY A 150 0.26 -6.45 6.80
C GLY A 150 1.52 -7.31 6.89
N ALA A 151 1.37 -8.62 6.75
CA ALA A 151 2.46 -9.58 6.70
C ALA A 151 3.11 -9.64 5.32
N SER A 152 2.67 -8.90 4.30
CA SER A 152 3.28 -8.89 2.96
C SER A 152 4.71 -8.39 3.01
N THR A 153 5.60 -8.96 2.19
CA THR A 153 7.01 -8.57 2.16
C THR A 153 7.19 -7.09 1.86
N CYS A 154 6.35 -6.51 1.00
CA CYS A 154 6.44 -5.07 0.74
C CYS A 154 6.19 -4.26 2.01
N LEU A 155 5.05 -4.41 2.70
CA LEU A 155 4.75 -3.62 3.91
C LEU A 155 5.69 -3.94 5.06
N PHE A 156 6.09 -5.21 5.21
CA PHE A 156 7.01 -5.64 6.26
C PHE A 156 8.39 -4.99 6.16
N VAL A 157 8.84 -4.71 4.93
CA VAL A 157 10.13 -4.06 4.66
C VAL A 157 9.99 -2.55 4.59
N THR A 158 8.93 -2.00 4.00
CA THR A 158 8.82 -0.56 3.73
C THR A 158 8.17 0.24 4.84
N ALA A 159 7.19 -0.30 5.58
CA ALA A 159 6.55 0.43 6.68
C ALA A 159 7.53 0.82 7.81
N PRO A 160 8.59 0.05 8.09
CA PRO A 160 9.66 0.46 9.01
C PRO A 160 10.61 1.56 8.51
N LEU A 161 10.55 1.90 7.21
CA LEU A 161 11.50 2.78 6.54
C LEU A 161 10.86 4.14 6.22
N PRO A 162 11.63 5.24 6.20
CA PRO A 162 11.20 6.48 5.57
C PRO A 162 10.97 6.24 4.08
N GLU A 163 9.71 6.17 3.64
CA GLU A 163 9.41 5.88 2.25
C GLU A 163 8.07 6.49 1.84
N VAL A 164 8.01 7.09 0.65
CA VAL A 164 6.79 7.80 0.19
C VAL A 164 5.69 6.83 -0.24
N TRP A 165 6.08 5.66 -0.75
CA TRP A 165 5.15 4.68 -1.33
C TRP A 165 4.22 4.03 -0.30
N VAL A 166 4.60 3.98 0.99
CA VAL A 166 3.69 3.50 2.06
C VAL A 166 2.50 4.44 2.26
N PHE A 167 2.72 5.76 2.12
CA PHE A 167 1.66 6.77 2.24
C PHE A 167 0.78 6.82 0.97
N ALA A 168 1.39 6.66 -0.20
CA ALA A 168 0.65 6.49 -1.46
C ALA A 168 -0.27 5.26 -1.42
N GLY A 169 0.25 4.13 -0.92
CA GLY A 169 -0.51 2.91 -0.68
C GLY A 169 -1.63 3.08 0.36
N LEU A 170 -1.37 3.78 1.46
CA LEU A 170 -2.39 4.13 2.45
C LEU A 170 -3.52 4.94 1.84
N GLY A 171 -3.20 5.97 1.05
CA GLY A 171 -4.20 6.81 0.40
C GLY A 171 -5.10 6.00 -0.53
N LEU A 172 -4.51 5.10 -1.32
CA LEU A 172 -5.25 4.20 -2.19
C LEU A 172 -6.11 3.19 -1.41
N ALA A 173 -5.58 2.61 -0.33
CA ALA A 173 -6.33 1.70 0.54
C ALA A 173 -7.51 2.40 1.22
N ALA A 174 -7.31 3.62 1.72
CA ALA A 174 -8.37 4.44 2.30
C ALA A 174 -9.45 4.76 1.26
N LEU A 175 -9.06 5.06 0.01
CA LEU A 175 -10.00 5.33 -1.08
C LEU A 175 -10.89 4.11 -1.35
N MET A 176 -10.29 2.91 -1.38
CA MET A 176 -11.03 1.64 -1.51
C MET A 176 -11.97 1.41 -0.32
N ALA A 177 -11.52 1.66 0.91
CA ALA A 177 -12.33 1.46 2.11
C ALA A 177 -13.54 2.41 2.18
N VAL A 178 -13.34 3.68 1.85
CA VAL A 178 -14.42 4.68 1.81
C VAL A 178 -15.40 4.38 0.68
N THR A 179 -14.90 3.91 -0.46
CA THR A 179 -15.76 3.50 -1.59
C THR A 179 -16.58 2.25 -1.26
N ALA A 180 -15.96 1.25 -0.63
CA ALA A 180 -16.65 0.03 -0.16
C ALA A 180 -17.74 0.35 0.87
N ARG A 181 -17.50 1.32 1.76
CA ARG A 181 -18.48 1.80 2.74
C ARG A 181 -19.74 2.41 2.09
N GLY A 182 -19.62 2.90 0.87
CA GLY A 182 -20.74 3.35 0.07
C GLY A 182 -21.52 4.51 0.71
N ALA A 183 -22.85 4.41 0.72
CA ALA A 183 -23.75 5.49 1.16
C ALA A 183 -23.60 5.86 2.65
N LEU A 184 -22.95 4.99 3.44
CA LEU A 184 -22.65 5.26 4.85
C LEU A 184 -21.43 6.17 5.04
N ALA A 185 -20.64 6.41 3.99
CA ALA A 185 -19.54 7.35 4.01
C ALA A 185 -20.05 8.76 3.63
N PRO A 186 -19.80 9.79 4.44
CA PRO A 186 -20.17 11.13 4.06
C PRO A 186 -19.28 11.62 2.90
N TRP A 187 -19.86 12.45 2.02
CA TRP A 187 -19.20 12.94 0.81
C TRP A 187 -17.86 13.64 1.08
N TRP A 188 -17.72 14.33 2.22
CA TRP A 188 -16.48 15.03 2.57
C TRP A 188 -15.33 14.05 2.86
N LEU A 189 -15.64 12.83 3.34
CA LEU A 189 -14.63 11.81 3.60
C LEU A 189 -14.02 11.29 2.29
N HIS A 190 -14.86 11.12 1.26
CA HIS A 190 -14.38 10.80 -0.10
C HIS A 190 -13.48 11.91 -0.64
N GLY A 191 -13.87 13.18 -0.43
CA GLY A 191 -13.07 14.34 -0.83
C GLY A 191 -11.70 14.34 -0.14
N LEU A 192 -11.67 14.26 1.19
CA LEU A 192 -10.42 14.25 1.96
C LEU A 192 -9.49 13.11 1.59
N VAL A 193 -10.01 11.89 1.46
CA VAL A 193 -9.20 10.72 1.11
C VAL A 193 -8.69 10.81 -0.33
N SER A 194 -9.49 11.35 -1.26
CA SER A 194 -9.04 11.59 -2.63
C SER A 194 -7.94 12.66 -2.68
N ILE A 195 -8.08 13.75 -1.92
CA ILE A 195 -7.04 14.79 -1.80
C ILE A 195 -5.75 14.17 -1.24
N TYR A 196 -5.85 13.37 -0.18
CA TYR A 196 -4.70 12.71 0.42
C TYR A 196 -4.03 11.73 -0.56
N ALA A 197 -4.81 10.87 -1.24
CA ALA A 197 -4.28 9.88 -2.16
C ALA A 197 -3.58 10.52 -3.37
N ILE A 198 -4.19 11.54 -3.98
CA ILE A 198 -3.62 12.28 -5.11
C ILE A 198 -2.41 13.11 -4.67
N GLY A 199 -2.49 13.76 -3.51
CA GLY A 199 -1.40 14.56 -2.98
C GLY A 199 -0.16 13.72 -2.61
N CYS A 200 -0.38 12.51 -2.10
CA CYS A 200 0.69 11.56 -1.83
C CYS A 200 1.24 10.92 -3.09
N PHE A 201 0.47 10.77 -4.17
CA PHE A 201 0.97 10.30 -5.46
C PHE A 201 0.01 10.72 -6.58
N VAL A 202 0.47 11.55 -7.52
CA VAL A 202 -0.37 12.08 -8.61
C VAL A 202 -0.91 10.96 -9.51
N GLY A 203 -0.22 9.82 -9.61
CA GLY A 203 -0.73 8.65 -10.32
C GLY A 203 -2.02 8.05 -9.72
N ASN A 204 -2.44 8.47 -8.52
CA ASN A 204 -3.72 8.13 -7.91
C ASN A 204 -4.92 8.91 -8.47
N VAL A 205 -4.73 9.88 -9.37
CA VAL A 205 -5.84 10.57 -10.04
C VAL A 205 -6.76 9.58 -10.76
N LEU A 206 -6.20 8.64 -11.53
CA LEU A 206 -6.99 7.62 -12.24
C LEU A 206 -7.69 6.66 -11.27
N PRO A 207 -7.02 6.07 -10.27
CA PRO A 207 -7.68 5.30 -9.23
C PRO A 207 -8.84 6.03 -8.53
N ALA A 208 -8.67 7.33 -8.22
CA ALA A 208 -9.73 8.17 -7.66
C ALA A 208 -10.94 8.29 -8.59
N LEU A 209 -10.70 8.54 -9.88
CA LEU A 209 -11.76 8.59 -10.90
C LEU A 209 -12.45 7.25 -11.07
N LEU A 210 -11.70 6.14 -11.15
CA LEU A 210 -12.24 4.78 -11.28
C LEU A 210 -13.12 4.41 -10.07
N MET A 211 -12.70 4.76 -8.85
CA MET A 211 -13.49 4.52 -7.65
C MET A 211 -14.73 5.42 -7.57
N ALA A 212 -14.65 6.67 -8.03
CA ALA A 212 -15.82 7.52 -8.17
C ALA A 212 -16.82 6.96 -9.18
N LEU A 213 -16.36 6.45 -10.32
CA LEU A 213 -17.21 5.80 -11.32
C LEU A 213 -17.85 4.52 -10.78
N ALA A 214 -17.07 3.68 -10.08
CA ALA A 214 -17.59 2.50 -9.39
C ALA A 214 -18.68 2.88 -8.37
N ARG A 215 -18.48 3.99 -7.65
CA ARG A 215 -19.47 4.54 -6.71
C ARG A 215 -20.72 5.04 -7.42
N CYS A 216 -20.59 5.78 -8.51
CA CYS A 216 -21.72 6.23 -9.33
C CYS A 216 -22.53 5.05 -9.87
N ALA A 217 -21.86 4.00 -10.35
CA ALA A 217 -22.50 2.78 -10.83
C ALA A 217 -23.23 2.04 -9.69
N TYR A 218 -22.61 1.94 -8.52
CA TYR A 218 -23.24 1.38 -7.34
C TYR A 218 -24.48 2.17 -6.92
N ASP A 219 -24.40 3.50 -6.83
CA ASP A 219 -25.53 4.35 -6.44
C ASP A 219 -26.66 4.29 -7.49
N SER A 220 -26.30 4.22 -8.77
CA SER A 220 -27.27 4.03 -9.85
C SER A 220 -28.03 2.70 -9.74
N SER A 221 -27.35 1.62 -9.32
CA SER A 221 -27.99 0.32 -9.12
C SER A 221 -28.98 0.33 -7.96
N GLN A 222 -28.70 1.10 -6.90
CA GLN A 222 -29.57 1.17 -5.71
C GLN A 222 -30.73 2.16 -5.87
N GLN A 223 -30.49 3.31 -6.51
CA GLN A 223 -31.45 4.42 -6.55
C GLN A 223 -32.18 4.55 -7.90
N GLN A 224 -31.86 3.65 -8.86
CA GLN A 224 -32.35 3.70 -10.26
C GLN A 224 -32.10 5.04 -10.98
N ARG A 225 -31.16 5.85 -10.48
CA ARG A 225 -30.78 7.15 -11.04
C ARG A 225 -29.27 7.32 -10.96
N PHE A 226 -28.67 7.79 -12.04
CA PHE A 226 -27.24 8.08 -12.06
C PHE A 226 -26.95 9.38 -11.32
N ILE A 227 -26.21 9.29 -10.21
CA ILE A 227 -25.82 10.45 -9.40
C ILE A 227 -24.35 10.76 -9.67
N VAL A 228 -24.08 11.91 -10.29
CA VAL A 228 -22.72 12.37 -10.67
C VAL A 228 -21.91 12.89 -9.47
N ARG A 229 -22.54 13.03 -8.31
CA ARG A 229 -21.92 13.64 -7.11
C ARG A 229 -20.55 13.04 -6.73
N PRO A 230 -20.33 11.72 -6.69
CA PRO A 230 -19.00 11.17 -6.37
C PRO A 230 -17.92 11.64 -7.33
N LEU A 231 -18.24 11.74 -8.62
CA LEU A 231 -17.33 12.24 -9.64
C LEU A 231 -17.00 13.72 -9.44
N LEU A 232 -18.01 14.56 -9.15
CA LEU A 232 -17.79 15.98 -8.85
C LEU A 232 -16.90 16.18 -7.62
N VAL A 233 -17.07 15.35 -6.57
CA VAL A 233 -16.22 15.39 -5.38
C VAL A 233 -14.76 15.08 -5.73
N VAL A 234 -14.51 14.09 -6.59
CA VAL A 234 -13.14 13.77 -7.02
C VAL A 234 -12.55 14.86 -7.92
N LEU A 235 -13.34 15.46 -8.81
CA LEU A 235 -12.87 16.59 -9.63
C LEU A 235 -12.47 17.79 -8.76
N VAL A 236 -13.25 18.10 -7.73
CA VAL A 236 -12.88 19.11 -6.73
C VAL A 236 -11.62 18.70 -5.98
N ALA A 237 -11.51 17.42 -5.56
CA ALA A 237 -10.32 16.91 -4.90
C ALA A 237 -9.05 17.04 -5.75
N ILE A 238 -9.13 16.81 -7.06
CA ILE A 238 -8.03 17.01 -8.01
C ILE A 238 -7.59 18.48 -7.98
N THR A 239 -8.52 19.41 -8.17
CA THR A 239 -8.22 20.86 -8.14
C THR A 239 -7.60 21.29 -6.82
N VAL A 240 -8.15 20.81 -5.69
CA VAL A 240 -7.61 21.10 -4.36
C VAL A 240 -6.21 20.51 -4.20
N SER A 241 -5.95 19.30 -4.67
CA SER A 241 -4.62 18.66 -4.56
C SER A 241 -3.55 19.45 -5.30
N PHE A 242 -3.82 19.90 -6.53
CA PHE A 242 -2.90 20.77 -7.27
C PHE A 242 -2.77 22.16 -6.66
N GLY A 243 -3.84 22.70 -6.06
CA GLY A 243 -3.77 23.91 -5.26
C GLY A 243 -2.86 23.76 -4.03
N LEU A 244 -2.95 22.63 -3.33
CA LEU A 244 -2.11 22.30 -2.19
C LEU A 244 -0.65 22.08 -2.59
N ALA A 245 -0.38 21.51 -3.78
CA ALA A 245 0.98 21.40 -4.30
C ALA A 245 1.61 22.79 -4.55
N ASN A 246 0.83 23.75 -5.05
CA ASN A 246 1.29 25.14 -5.16
C ASN A 246 1.49 25.78 -3.77
N LEU A 247 0.59 25.52 -2.81
CA LEU A 247 0.75 25.97 -1.43
C LEU A 247 1.99 25.35 -0.77
N GLN A 248 2.30 24.09 -1.05
CA GLN A 248 3.53 23.43 -0.59
C GLN A 248 4.74 24.24 -1.03
N ARG A 249 4.77 24.76 -2.25
CA ARG A 249 5.90 25.58 -2.72
C ARG A 249 5.97 26.95 -2.04
N VAL A 250 4.83 27.55 -1.69
CA VAL A 250 4.81 28.80 -0.90
C VAL A 250 5.33 28.55 0.52
N ILE A 251 4.97 27.41 1.11
CA ILE A 251 5.41 27.04 2.45
C ILE A 251 6.86 26.54 2.43
N TYR A 252 7.25 25.76 1.45
CA TYR A 252 8.56 25.15 1.28
C TYR A 252 9.16 25.64 -0.04
N PRO A 253 9.82 26.81 -0.08
CA PRO A 253 10.28 27.43 -1.33
C PRO A 253 11.25 26.58 -2.15
N GLN A 254 11.95 25.66 -1.47
CA GLN A 254 12.88 24.72 -2.07
C GLN A 254 12.22 23.39 -2.44
N SER A 255 10.89 23.24 -2.41
CA SER A 255 10.23 22.03 -2.89
C SER A 255 10.27 21.96 -4.42
N THR A 256 10.21 20.75 -4.98
CA THR A 256 10.18 20.54 -6.42
C THR A 256 8.95 21.22 -7.07
N PRO A 257 9.12 22.00 -8.16
CA PRO A 257 8.00 22.55 -8.92
C PRO A 257 7.10 21.47 -9.51
N LEU A 258 5.81 21.78 -9.65
CA LEU A 258 4.97 21.04 -10.59
C LEU A 258 5.50 21.25 -12.03
N PRO A 259 5.64 20.18 -12.83
CA PRO A 259 5.99 20.29 -14.23
C PRO A 259 4.92 21.06 -15.01
N THR A 260 5.35 21.93 -15.93
CA THR A 260 4.45 22.76 -16.74
C THR A 260 3.91 22.05 -17.97
N ARG A 261 4.60 21.01 -18.45
CA ARG A 261 4.19 20.20 -19.60
C ARG A 261 3.88 18.77 -19.16
N LEU A 262 2.87 18.17 -19.79
CA LEU A 262 2.50 16.76 -19.56
C LEU A 262 3.64 15.78 -19.85
N THR A 263 4.53 16.11 -20.78
CA THR A 263 5.70 15.29 -21.14
C THR A 263 6.74 15.20 -20.03
N ASP A 264 6.72 16.15 -19.11
CA ASP A 264 7.73 16.33 -18.06
C ASP A 264 7.30 15.67 -16.74
N TRP A 265 6.06 15.17 -16.68
CA TRP A 265 5.53 14.36 -15.59
C TRP A 265 6.06 12.91 -15.57
N LYS A 266 7.11 12.63 -16.36
CA LYS A 266 7.73 11.31 -16.40
C LYS A 266 8.65 11.13 -15.21
N ILE A 267 8.42 10.05 -14.45
CA ILE A 267 9.25 9.66 -13.32
C ILE A 267 10.57 9.02 -13.79
N ARG A 268 10.62 8.52 -15.05
CA ARG A 268 11.82 7.97 -15.68
C ARG A 268 12.26 8.77 -16.90
N SER A 269 13.58 8.91 -17.04
CA SER A 269 14.24 9.37 -18.27
C SER A 269 14.17 8.34 -19.39
N GLU A 270 14.25 7.04 -19.08
CA GLU A 270 14.14 5.94 -20.04
C GLU A 270 12.91 5.05 -19.77
N PRO A 271 12.02 4.88 -20.76
CA PRO A 271 10.82 4.08 -20.59
C PRO A 271 11.18 2.61 -20.38
N TRP A 272 10.45 1.96 -19.47
CA TRP A 272 10.47 0.52 -19.37
C TRP A 272 10.02 -0.10 -20.71
N ILE A 273 10.88 -0.89 -21.35
CA ILE A 273 10.55 -1.55 -22.61
C ILE A 273 9.50 -2.63 -22.34
N SER A 274 8.30 -2.49 -22.90
CA SER A 274 7.21 -3.46 -22.72
C SER A 274 7.47 -4.72 -23.57
N THR A 275 8.39 -5.56 -23.15
CA THR A 275 8.58 -6.91 -23.71
C THR A 275 7.64 -7.91 -23.03
N ARG A 276 7.37 -9.03 -23.69
CA ARG A 276 6.59 -10.15 -23.12
C ARG A 276 7.23 -10.70 -21.85
N GLU A 277 8.57 -10.76 -21.82
CA GLU A 277 9.34 -11.17 -20.65
C GLU A 277 9.12 -10.20 -19.49
N ASN A 278 9.19 -8.90 -19.75
CA ASN A 278 8.96 -7.90 -18.74
C ASN A 278 7.51 -7.87 -18.23
N ALA A 279 6.51 -8.10 -19.09
CA ALA A 279 5.12 -8.21 -18.65
C ALA A 279 4.89 -9.42 -17.73
N GLY A 280 5.54 -10.56 -18.01
CA GLY A 280 5.52 -11.73 -17.15
C GLY A 280 6.22 -11.49 -15.81
N LEU A 281 7.36 -10.79 -15.82
CA LEU A 281 8.06 -10.34 -14.62
C LEU A 281 7.18 -9.41 -13.78
N VAL A 282 6.60 -8.38 -14.37
CA VAL A 282 5.70 -7.44 -13.69
C VAL A 282 4.53 -8.18 -13.03
N SER A 283 3.88 -9.08 -13.76
CA SER A 283 2.74 -9.85 -13.22
C SER A 283 3.16 -10.72 -12.04
N ARG A 284 4.33 -11.37 -12.13
CA ARG A 284 4.92 -12.13 -11.01
C ARG A 284 5.13 -11.23 -9.80
N GLU A 285 5.70 -10.06 -10.02
CA GLU A 285 6.08 -9.15 -8.93
C GLU A 285 4.86 -8.52 -8.26
N VAL A 286 3.82 -8.23 -9.05
CA VAL A 286 2.57 -7.64 -8.58
C VAL A 286 1.71 -8.60 -7.78
N PHE A 287 1.64 -9.87 -8.19
CA PHE A 287 0.73 -10.84 -7.57
C PHE A 287 1.42 -11.81 -6.60
N LEU A 288 2.75 -11.99 -6.67
CA LEU A 288 3.46 -13.02 -5.90
C LEU A 288 4.57 -12.44 -5.02
N ALA A 289 5.51 -11.69 -5.61
CA ALA A 289 6.74 -11.30 -4.94
C ALA A 289 6.53 -10.26 -3.82
N ASN A 290 5.55 -9.38 -3.98
CA ASN A 290 5.18 -8.44 -2.93
C ASN A 290 4.60 -9.09 -1.65
N ILE A 291 4.04 -10.31 -1.75
CA ILE A 291 3.39 -11.00 -0.63
C ILE A 291 4.36 -11.91 0.13
N VAL A 292 5.15 -12.73 -0.58
CA VAL A 292 5.97 -13.80 0.01
C VAL A 292 7.45 -13.56 -0.28
N ALA A 293 8.26 -13.35 0.77
CA ALA A 293 9.68 -13.01 0.62
C ALA A 293 10.46 -14.14 -0.06
N PRO A 294 11.55 -13.85 -0.79
CA PRO A 294 12.41 -14.88 -1.35
C PRO A 294 13.15 -15.59 -0.22
N ARG A 295 13.71 -16.78 -0.52
CA ARG A 295 14.42 -17.58 0.51
C ARG A 295 15.76 -17.00 0.90
N VAL A 296 16.41 -16.28 -0.01
CA VAL A 296 17.77 -15.77 0.14
C VAL A 296 17.77 -14.30 -0.21
N VAL A 297 18.45 -13.50 0.59
CA VAL A 297 18.68 -12.09 0.28
C VAL A 297 19.74 -11.99 -0.82
N SER A 298 19.35 -11.40 -1.95
CA SER A 298 20.30 -11.06 -3.00
C SER A 298 20.98 -9.73 -2.73
N THR A 299 22.30 -9.72 -2.90
CA THR A 299 23.11 -8.52 -2.72
C THR A 299 24.00 -8.29 -3.93
N GLU A 300 24.17 -7.04 -4.32
CA GLU A 300 25.07 -6.62 -5.40
C GLU A 300 26.10 -5.63 -4.87
N ALA A 301 27.27 -5.57 -5.52
CA ALA A 301 28.27 -4.56 -5.19
C ALA A 301 27.74 -3.17 -5.58
N ASP A 302 27.92 -2.20 -4.68
CA ASP A 302 27.62 -0.81 -4.97
C ASP A 302 28.77 -0.22 -5.82
N ASN A 303 28.48 0.04 -7.10
CA ASN A 303 29.46 0.54 -8.08
C ASN A 303 29.96 1.97 -7.76
N GLY A 304 29.37 2.65 -6.77
CA GLY A 304 29.67 4.05 -6.46
C GLY A 304 30.86 4.30 -5.54
N LEU A 305 31.21 3.40 -4.60
CA LEU A 305 32.36 3.52 -3.68
C LEU A 305 32.50 2.24 -2.81
N GLY A 306 33.59 1.48 -3.02
CA GLY A 306 34.25 0.55 -2.08
C GLY A 306 33.41 -0.52 -1.32
N ASN A 307 33.65 -1.81 -1.61
CA ASN A 307 33.37 -3.01 -0.79
C ASN A 307 31.97 -3.23 -0.15
N ARG A 308 31.00 -2.33 -0.38
CA ARG A 308 29.66 -2.37 0.22
C ARG A 308 28.63 -3.01 -0.71
N ARG A 309 27.58 -3.58 -0.11
CA ARG A 309 26.56 -4.37 -0.81
C ARG A 309 25.18 -3.71 -0.69
N ARG A 310 24.51 -3.52 -1.83
CA ARG A 310 23.10 -3.12 -1.92
C ARG A 310 22.22 -4.37 -1.89
N VAL A 311 21.09 -4.32 -1.16
CA VAL A 311 20.09 -5.39 -1.20
C VAL A 311 19.18 -5.16 -2.39
N VAL A 312 19.13 -6.13 -3.30
CA VAL A 312 18.44 -6.02 -4.61
C VAL A 312 17.45 -7.16 -4.80
N LEU A 313 16.59 -7.03 -5.79
CA LEU A 313 15.73 -8.11 -6.27
C LEU A 313 16.49 -8.96 -7.31
N ALA A 314 17.07 -10.11 -6.92
CA ALA A 314 17.68 -10.99 -7.91
C ALA A 314 16.62 -11.62 -8.82
N GLY A 315 16.65 -11.29 -10.12
CA GLY A 315 15.68 -11.77 -11.11
C GLY A 315 15.49 -13.29 -11.17
N ALA A 316 16.51 -14.06 -10.77
CA ALA A 316 16.53 -15.53 -10.78
C ALA A 316 16.17 -16.21 -9.43
N ALA A 317 16.08 -15.46 -8.32
CA ALA A 317 15.88 -16.04 -6.98
C ALA A 317 14.40 -16.14 -6.55
N TRP A 318 13.56 -15.23 -7.04
CA TRP A 318 12.11 -15.21 -6.76
C TRP A 318 11.32 -16.35 -7.45
N PRO A 319 11.61 -16.76 -8.70
CA PRO A 319 10.77 -17.68 -9.45
C PRO A 319 11.27 -19.12 -9.47
N LYS A 320 12.27 -19.53 -8.66
CA LYS A 320 12.45 -20.96 -8.44
C LYS A 320 11.24 -21.44 -7.65
N LEU A 321 10.18 -21.76 -8.42
CA LEU A 321 8.94 -22.44 -8.09
C LEU A 321 9.27 -23.79 -7.47
N ASN A 322 9.92 -23.77 -6.32
CA ASN A 322 10.10 -24.95 -5.53
C ASN A 322 8.75 -25.19 -4.86
N PHE A 323 7.89 -25.95 -5.54
CA PHE A 323 6.69 -26.58 -4.99
C PHE A 323 6.96 -27.29 -3.66
N GLN A 324 8.23 -27.63 -3.40
CA GLN A 324 8.74 -28.13 -2.11
C GLN A 324 8.49 -27.18 -0.92
N ASN A 325 8.26 -25.87 -1.14
CA ASN A 325 8.04 -24.88 -0.07
C ASN A 325 6.57 -24.42 -0.07
N GLY A 326 5.69 -25.18 0.58
CA GLY A 326 4.22 -25.08 0.51
C GLY A 326 3.56 -23.70 0.70
N ILE A 327 4.27 -22.67 1.18
CA ILE A 327 3.75 -21.30 1.34
C ILE A 327 3.37 -20.67 0.00
N MET A 328 4.27 -20.71 -1.00
CA MET A 328 4.00 -20.08 -2.29
C MET A 328 2.93 -20.86 -3.07
N ALA A 329 2.93 -22.19 -2.95
CA ALA A 329 1.87 -23.04 -3.47
C ALA A 329 0.51 -22.72 -2.81
N GLY A 330 0.49 -22.47 -1.50
CA GLY A 330 -0.68 -22.01 -0.77
C GLY A 330 -1.23 -20.68 -1.29
N TRP A 331 -0.36 -19.69 -1.50
CA TRP A 331 -0.77 -18.41 -2.09
C TRP A 331 -1.29 -18.55 -3.52
N LEU A 332 -0.63 -19.35 -4.36
CA LEU A 332 -1.08 -19.63 -5.72
C LEU A 332 -2.46 -20.31 -5.76
N LEU A 333 -2.71 -21.25 -4.84
CA LEU A 333 -4.02 -21.87 -4.69
C LEU A 333 -5.09 -20.85 -4.29
N LEU A 334 -4.78 -19.98 -3.32
CA LEU A 334 -5.68 -18.88 -2.91
C LEU A 334 -5.95 -17.92 -4.07
N LEU A 335 -4.93 -17.55 -4.85
CA LEU A 335 -5.06 -16.71 -6.05
C LEU A 335 -5.94 -17.38 -7.11
N ALA A 336 -5.72 -18.66 -7.42
CA ALA A 336 -6.50 -19.39 -8.40
C ALA A 336 -8.00 -19.44 -8.02
N LEU A 337 -8.27 -19.75 -6.74
CA LEU A 337 -9.64 -19.72 -6.20
C LEU A 337 -10.22 -18.31 -6.23
N ALA A 338 -9.43 -17.30 -5.90
CA ALA A 338 -9.90 -15.91 -5.92
C ALA A 338 -10.21 -15.43 -7.34
N PHE A 339 -9.39 -15.76 -8.33
CA PHE A 339 -9.64 -15.39 -9.73
C PHE A 339 -10.94 -16.01 -10.25
N ALA A 340 -11.20 -17.28 -9.95
CA ALA A 340 -12.48 -17.91 -10.30
C ALA A 340 -13.67 -17.14 -9.71
N GLY A 341 -13.58 -16.75 -8.44
CA GLY A 341 -14.66 -16.03 -7.76
C GLY A 341 -14.78 -14.55 -8.15
N LEU A 342 -13.67 -13.91 -8.52
CA LEU A 342 -13.66 -12.53 -9.02
C LEU A 342 -14.48 -12.41 -10.29
N VAL A 343 -14.40 -13.37 -11.21
CA VAL A 343 -15.21 -13.38 -12.43
C VAL A 343 -16.71 -13.38 -12.09
N TRP A 344 -17.13 -14.20 -11.13
CA TRP A 344 -18.53 -14.24 -10.69
C TRP A 344 -18.96 -12.98 -9.94
N ARG A 345 -18.05 -12.38 -9.17
CA ARG A 345 -18.35 -11.22 -8.35
C ARG A 345 -18.39 -9.92 -9.16
N ALA A 346 -17.48 -9.77 -10.12
CA ALA A 346 -17.39 -8.62 -11.01
C ALA A 346 -18.68 -8.39 -11.83
N GLN A 347 -19.45 -9.45 -12.11
CA GLN A 347 -20.74 -9.35 -12.80
C GLN A 347 -21.84 -8.70 -11.94
N MET A 348 -21.68 -8.70 -10.61
CA MET A 348 -22.73 -8.34 -9.66
C MET A 348 -22.40 -7.08 -8.87
N ASP A 349 -21.12 -6.78 -8.66
CA ASP A 349 -20.65 -5.75 -7.73
C ASP A 349 -19.75 -4.73 -8.44
N PRO A 350 -20.24 -3.49 -8.67
CA PRO A 350 -19.45 -2.41 -9.27
C PRO A 350 -18.16 -2.08 -8.51
N PHE A 351 -18.13 -2.28 -7.18
CA PHE A 351 -16.90 -2.08 -6.41
C PHE A 351 -15.80 -3.05 -6.83
N THR A 352 -16.16 -4.33 -7.04
CA THR A 352 -15.22 -5.35 -7.50
C THR A 352 -14.64 -4.99 -8.89
N LEU A 353 -15.46 -4.47 -9.81
CA LEU A 353 -14.99 -3.95 -11.10
C LEU A 353 -14.04 -2.75 -10.93
N GLY A 354 -14.33 -1.85 -10.00
CA GLY A 354 -13.43 -0.76 -9.64
C GLY A 354 -12.06 -1.27 -9.19
N ILE A 355 -12.03 -2.28 -8.31
CA ILE A 355 -10.77 -2.89 -7.82
C ILE A 355 -9.98 -3.52 -8.97
N VAL A 356 -10.63 -4.30 -9.83
CA VAL A 356 -9.99 -4.88 -11.02
C VAL A 356 -9.47 -3.79 -11.95
N SER A 357 -10.22 -2.70 -12.15
CA SER A 357 -9.80 -1.58 -12.98
C SER A 357 -8.57 -0.86 -12.42
N ILE A 358 -8.48 -0.70 -11.09
CA ILE A 358 -7.28 -0.18 -10.43
C ILE A 358 -6.09 -1.11 -10.66
N LEU A 359 -6.27 -2.43 -10.54
CA LEU A 359 -5.17 -3.38 -10.77
C LEU A 359 -4.67 -3.31 -12.21
N VAL A 360 -5.59 -3.26 -13.18
CA VAL A 360 -5.25 -3.07 -14.61
C VAL A 360 -4.51 -1.75 -14.80
N TRP A 361 -4.97 -0.67 -14.16
CA TRP A 361 -4.29 0.62 -14.19
C TRP A 361 -2.88 0.56 -13.59
N CYS A 362 -2.72 -0.02 -12.39
CA CYS A 362 -1.43 -0.14 -11.73
C CYS A 362 -0.42 -0.89 -12.61
N LEU A 363 -0.86 -1.96 -13.28
CA LEU A 363 -0.04 -2.71 -14.25
C LEU A 363 0.29 -1.88 -15.50
N ALA A 364 -0.70 -1.21 -16.07
CA ALA A 364 -0.55 -0.43 -17.31
C ALA A 364 0.28 0.85 -17.10
N ALA A 365 0.20 1.45 -15.92
CA ALA A 365 0.94 2.65 -15.54
C ALA A 365 2.31 2.31 -14.94
N LEU A 366 2.58 1.04 -14.60
CA LEU A 366 3.89 0.64 -14.06
C LEU A 366 5.05 1.04 -14.99
N PRO A 367 4.98 0.96 -16.33
CA PRO A 367 6.05 1.48 -17.18
C PRO A 367 6.33 2.99 -17.03
N TRP A 368 5.40 3.78 -16.49
CA TRP A 368 5.52 5.24 -16.33
C TRP A 368 6.28 5.65 -15.07
N TYR A 369 6.18 4.86 -14.00
CA TYR A 369 6.81 5.15 -12.71
C TYR A 369 7.69 4.03 -12.17
N GLY A 370 7.57 2.85 -12.76
CA GLY A 370 8.17 1.60 -12.33
C GLY A 370 9.66 1.55 -12.60
N ASP A 371 10.43 1.30 -11.55
CA ASP A 371 11.84 0.95 -11.69
C ASP A 371 12.04 -0.48 -11.20
N LEU A 372 12.77 -1.30 -11.96
CA LEU A 372 13.07 -2.69 -11.62
C LEU A 372 13.70 -2.77 -10.23
N ASP A 373 14.62 -1.84 -9.93
CA ASP A 373 15.34 -1.81 -8.66
C ASP A 373 14.44 -1.41 -7.48
N ARG A 374 13.31 -0.71 -7.74
CA ARG A 374 12.37 -0.16 -6.73
C ARG A 374 11.01 -0.85 -6.71
N LEU A 375 10.84 -1.89 -7.51
CA LEU A 375 9.53 -2.49 -7.76
C LEU A 375 8.85 -2.99 -6.48
N LEU A 376 9.62 -3.56 -5.53
CA LEU A 376 9.10 -4.00 -4.24
C LEU A 376 8.62 -2.83 -3.37
N VAL A 377 9.29 -1.68 -3.45
CA VAL A 377 8.92 -0.47 -2.70
C VAL A 377 7.62 0.10 -3.26
N GLN A 378 7.54 0.20 -4.58
CA GLN A 378 6.35 0.66 -5.30
C GLN A 378 5.16 -0.27 -5.10
N ALA A 379 5.42 -1.54 -4.77
CA ALA A 379 4.36 -2.50 -4.50
C ALA A 379 3.43 -2.12 -3.35
N CYS A 380 3.85 -1.22 -2.47
CA CYS A 380 2.95 -0.65 -1.46
C CYS A 380 1.70 -0.03 -2.07
N LEU A 381 1.79 0.47 -3.31
CA LEU A 381 0.66 1.04 -4.03
C LEU A 381 -0.39 -0.03 -4.38
N TRP A 382 -0.01 -1.11 -5.05
CA TRP A 382 -0.97 -2.08 -5.58
C TRP A 382 -1.26 -3.25 -4.64
N THR A 383 -0.40 -3.55 -3.66
CA THR A 383 -0.59 -4.69 -2.74
C THR A 383 -1.94 -4.67 -2.02
N PRO A 384 -2.42 -3.53 -1.48
CA PRO A 384 -3.75 -3.46 -0.89
C PRO A 384 -4.85 -3.85 -1.88
N ALA A 385 -4.77 -3.39 -3.13
CA ALA A 385 -5.75 -3.72 -4.17
C ALA A 385 -5.71 -5.20 -4.55
N VAL A 386 -4.51 -5.81 -4.64
CA VAL A 386 -4.35 -7.25 -4.90
C VAL A 386 -4.99 -8.05 -3.78
N VAL A 387 -4.68 -7.72 -2.52
CA VAL A 387 -5.21 -8.45 -1.37
C VAL A 387 -6.72 -8.28 -1.23
N ILE A 388 -7.26 -7.09 -1.50
CA ILE A 388 -8.71 -6.87 -1.55
C ILE A 388 -9.34 -7.73 -2.65
N ALA A 389 -8.79 -7.71 -3.87
CA ALA A 389 -9.29 -8.53 -4.97
C ALA A 389 -9.29 -10.02 -4.62
N VAL A 390 -8.21 -10.51 -3.98
CA VAL A 390 -8.12 -11.88 -3.49
C VAL A 390 -9.23 -12.19 -2.50
N GLY A 391 -9.48 -11.33 -1.52
CA GLY A 391 -10.53 -11.57 -0.54
C GLY A 391 -11.94 -11.50 -1.09
N LEU A 392 -12.20 -10.56 -1.99
CA LEU A 392 -13.50 -10.45 -2.67
C LEU A 392 -13.80 -11.70 -3.51
N GLY A 393 -12.80 -12.16 -4.27
CA GLY A 393 -12.89 -13.37 -5.09
C GLY A 393 -13.02 -14.64 -4.26
N LEU A 394 -12.17 -14.80 -3.25
CA LEU A 394 -12.16 -15.98 -2.39
C LEU A 394 -13.50 -16.16 -1.68
N GLU A 395 -14.07 -15.08 -1.14
CA GLU A 395 -15.39 -15.12 -0.51
C GLU A 395 -16.44 -15.66 -1.50
N ARG A 396 -16.46 -15.14 -2.72
CA ARG A 396 -17.42 -15.55 -3.75
C ARG A 396 -17.23 -17.00 -4.19
N SER A 397 -15.98 -17.47 -4.27
CA SER A 397 -15.70 -18.88 -4.56
C SER A 397 -16.18 -19.82 -3.47
N LEU A 398 -16.01 -19.41 -2.20
CA LEU A 398 -16.46 -20.19 -1.06
C LEU A 398 -17.98 -20.23 -0.90
N GLU A 399 -18.71 -19.26 -1.45
CA GLU A 399 -20.17 -19.34 -1.57
C GLU A 399 -20.61 -20.44 -2.55
N HIS A 400 -19.88 -20.62 -3.66
CA HIS A 400 -20.16 -21.68 -4.64
C HIS A 400 -19.68 -23.05 -4.17
N TRP A 401 -18.58 -23.10 -3.40
CA TRP A 401 -18.00 -24.33 -2.86
C TRP A 401 -18.00 -24.32 -1.32
N PRO A 402 -19.17 -24.49 -0.67
CA PRO A 402 -19.28 -24.36 0.79
C PRO A 402 -18.45 -25.40 1.54
N ARG A 403 -18.24 -26.59 0.98
CA ARG A 403 -17.39 -27.65 1.56
C ARG A 403 -15.92 -27.22 1.68
N ALA A 404 -15.47 -26.26 0.87
CA ALA A 404 -14.10 -25.73 0.91
C ALA A 404 -13.89 -24.66 1.99
N LYS A 405 -14.94 -24.15 2.67
CA LYS A 405 -14.82 -23.05 3.65
C LYS A 405 -13.85 -23.38 4.78
N LEU A 406 -14.01 -24.54 5.39
CA LEU A 406 -13.18 -24.99 6.51
C LEU A 406 -11.73 -25.24 6.09
N PRO A 407 -11.42 -26.05 5.05
CA PRO A 407 -10.04 -26.29 4.66
C PRO A 407 -9.33 -25.01 4.18
N ILE A 408 -10.03 -24.10 3.50
CA ILE A 408 -9.45 -22.80 3.10
C ILE A 408 -9.20 -21.89 4.31
N THR A 409 -10.04 -21.94 5.33
CA THR A 409 -9.79 -21.18 6.57
C THR A 409 -8.54 -21.70 7.28
N PHE A 410 -8.35 -23.02 7.36
CA PHE A 410 -7.09 -23.61 7.88
C PHE A 410 -5.88 -23.23 7.02
N LEU A 411 -6.03 -23.25 5.69
CA LEU A 411 -4.97 -22.82 4.78
C LEU A 411 -4.58 -21.36 5.01
N LEU A 412 -5.56 -20.46 5.20
CA LEU A 412 -5.31 -19.04 5.48
C LEU A 412 -4.54 -18.87 6.80
N VAL A 413 -4.92 -19.59 7.86
CA VAL A 413 -4.20 -19.55 9.16
C VAL A 413 -2.76 -20.03 9.00
N ALA A 414 -2.58 -21.22 8.39
CA ALA A 414 -1.26 -21.78 8.16
C ALA A 414 -0.39 -20.85 7.30
N PHE A 415 -0.99 -20.27 6.24
CA PHE A 415 -0.32 -19.32 5.37
C PHE A 415 0.12 -18.06 6.12
N VAL A 416 -0.77 -17.44 6.90
CA VAL A 416 -0.47 -16.25 7.72
C VAL A 416 0.67 -16.53 8.69
N CYS A 417 0.60 -17.61 9.46
CA CYS A 417 1.65 -17.96 10.43
C CYS A 417 3.00 -18.11 9.72
N THR A 418 3.02 -18.85 8.61
CA THR A 418 4.28 -19.12 7.91
C THR A 418 4.81 -17.88 7.18
N GLN A 419 3.93 -17.02 6.67
CA GLN A 419 4.29 -15.77 5.99
C GLN A 419 4.95 -14.78 6.97
N ILE A 420 4.37 -14.59 8.16
CA ILE A 420 4.95 -13.72 9.19
C ILE A 420 6.33 -14.22 9.59
N THR A 421 6.47 -15.51 9.89
CA THR A 421 7.78 -16.09 10.27
C THR A 421 8.81 -15.93 9.16
N ARG A 422 8.42 -16.22 7.91
CA ARG A 422 9.31 -16.10 6.75
C ARG A 422 9.76 -14.67 6.51
N ASN A 423 8.84 -13.71 6.56
CA ASN A 423 9.16 -12.31 6.31
C ASN A 423 9.97 -11.70 7.47
N TRP A 424 9.78 -12.17 8.70
CA TRP A 424 10.64 -11.80 9.83
C TRP A 424 12.07 -12.36 9.69
N MET A 425 12.23 -13.63 9.32
CA MET A 425 13.55 -14.21 9.05
C MET A 425 14.26 -13.47 7.90
N PHE A 426 13.52 -13.16 6.84
CA PHE A 426 14.04 -12.37 5.71
C PHE A 426 14.51 -10.99 6.16
N LEU A 427 13.72 -10.29 6.99
CA LEU A 427 14.08 -9.00 7.56
C LEU A 427 15.39 -9.09 8.36
N GLN A 428 15.53 -10.10 9.21
CA GLN A 428 16.74 -10.30 10.00
C GLN A 428 17.97 -10.55 9.12
N GLU A 429 17.82 -11.32 8.03
CA GLU A 429 18.89 -11.54 7.06
C GLU A 429 19.27 -10.24 6.34
N VAL A 430 18.29 -9.44 5.91
CA VAL A 430 18.52 -8.10 5.31
C VAL A 430 19.29 -7.21 6.28
N VAL A 431 18.86 -7.12 7.54
CA VAL A 431 19.52 -6.32 8.57
C VAL A 431 20.96 -6.80 8.81
N ALA A 432 21.18 -8.11 8.88
CA ALA A 432 22.51 -8.69 9.04
C ALA A 432 23.43 -8.30 7.88
N GLN A 433 22.94 -8.38 6.63
CA GLN A 433 23.71 -7.96 5.45
C GLN A 433 24.06 -6.47 5.52
N LEU A 434 23.11 -5.61 5.90
CA LEU A 434 23.32 -4.17 6.03
C LEU A 434 24.30 -3.78 7.16
N LYS A 435 24.32 -4.54 8.27
CA LYS A 435 25.20 -4.28 9.42
C LYS A 435 26.60 -4.88 9.27
N SER A 436 26.74 -6.01 8.54
CA SER A 436 27.96 -6.83 8.51
C SER A 436 29.23 -6.17 7.98
N LYS A 437 29.20 -4.92 7.49
CA LYS A 437 30.39 -4.20 6.97
C LYS A 437 30.45 -2.70 7.29
N VAL A 438 29.98 -2.31 8.48
CA VAL A 438 30.30 -1.01 9.10
C VAL A 438 31.61 -1.06 9.90
N GLY A 439 32.21 -2.25 10.05
CA GLY A 439 33.55 -2.45 10.65
C GLY A 439 34.68 -2.27 9.65
#